data_AF-R7T8N8-F1
#
_entry.id   AF-R7T8N8-F1
#
_cell.length_a   1.000
_cell.length_b   1.000
_cell.length_c   1.000
_cell.angle_alpha   90.00
_cell.angle_beta   90.00
_cell.angle_gamma   90.00
#
_symmetry.space_group_name_H-M   'P 1'
#
loop_
_entity.id
_entity.type
_entity.pdbx_description
1 polymer ?
#
loop_
_entity_poly.entity_id
_entity_poly.type
_entity_poly.pdbx_seq_one_letter_code
_entity_poly.pdbx_strand_id
1 'polypeptide(L)'
;MAITTCSNHFIFITAYGTGHNQQSPPTAYDEECLVWQNATEFIEHQPTVAVECVQNHPCTGLDCSGVYTYQGFIPYLTDFKTDVCFGMSLKPCHEPLGVQIYVMIPDMVNFSTIVYSDKEIALTGVHQEIIPGFNLDGFINVDIENVSVARQPGHRYIRLGMRYKMRVSGHHFEQYPDGMRFTLIPDMVIPVPDCIPSIHSNIPLPTQCLSGITPAPWVPPTKPPILGKSCMVNKFGSCGQHQICHVQSNGSAQCICLSGYIALPASSDLLCFPEKTTIKPTDYIIDFYPEPEPRASGMSSRMKNILYIVFGALGVGAVMTIIVVIAVVKYKRYQARYGNHSLLADADDDPEAPLMSAADMNNDDVAPIIA
;
A
#
# COMPACT_ATOMS: atom_id res chain seq x y z
N MET A 1 44.21 -61.43 -1.35
CA MET A 1 42.84 -60.88 -1.35
C MET A 1 42.91 -59.57 -2.13
N ALA A 2 42.60 -59.63 -3.42
CA ALA A 2 42.73 -58.52 -4.37
C ALA A 2 41.31 -58.12 -4.81
N ILE A 3 40.97 -56.84 -4.64
CA ILE A 3 39.67 -56.30 -5.00
C ILE A 3 39.80 -55.71 -6.40
N THR A 4 39.17 -56.37 -7.37
CA THR A 4 39.07 -55.95 -8.76
C THR A 4 37.90 -54.98 -8.90
N THR A 5 38.16 -53.73 -9.25
CA THR A 5 37.12 -52.73 -9.56
C THR A 5 36.78 -52.77 -11.04
N CYS A 6 35.55 -53.16 -11.38
CA CYS A 6 34.99 -53.02 -12.72
C CYS A 6 34.50 -51.58 -12.93
N SER A 7 35.12 -50.86 -13.86
CA SER A 7 34.69 -49.55 -14.34
C SER A 7 33.66 -49.74 -15.46
N ASN A 8 32.43 -49.29 -15.25
CA ASN A 8 31.41 -49.21 -16.30
C ASN A 8 31.61 -47.91 -17.09
N HIS A 9 32.21 -48.02 -18.28
CA HIS A 9 32.16 -46.96 -19.28
C HIS A 9 30.78 -46.95 -19.95
N PHE A 10 29.92 -46.02 -19.53
CA PHE A 10 28.77 -45.60 -20.31
C PHE A 10 29.25 -44.66 -21.44
N ILE A 11 29.19 -45.15 -22.67
CA ILE A 11 29.38 -44.34 -23.88
C ILE A 11 28.07 -43.61 -24.14
N PHE A 12 28.02 -42.31 -23.84
CA PHE A 12 26.94 -41.44 -24.31
C PHE A 12 27.16 -41.15 -25.79
N ILE A 13 26.29 -41.72 -26.64
CA ILE A 13 26.19 -41.33 -28.05
C ILE A 13 25.32 -40.08 -28.11
N THR A 14 25.95 -38.90 -28.20
CA THR A 14 25.26 -37.65 -28.52
C THR A 14 24.90 -37.65 -30.00
N ALA A 15 23.65 -37.99 -30.32
CA ALA A 15 23.09 -37.77 -31.64
C ALA A 15 22.86 -36.25 -31.83
N TYR A 16 23.74 -35.59 -32.59
CA TYR A 16 23.51 -34.23 -33.09
C TYR A 16 22.42 -34.28 -34.18
N GLY A 17 21.16 -34.28 -33.75
CA GLY A 17 20.03 -34.02 -34.62
C GLY A 17 19.99 -32.52 -34.94
N THR A 18 20.44 -32.12 -36.12
CA THR A 18 20.21 -30.77 -36.68
C THR A 18 18.76 -30.64 -37.13
N GLY A 19 17.83 -30.72 -36.19
CA GLY A 19 16.45 -30.29 -36.38
C GLY A 19 16.40 -28.79 -36.19
N HIS A 20 16.48 -28.02 -37.29
CA HIS A 20 16.02 -26.64 -37.29
C HIS A 20 14.51 -26.65 -37.01
N ASN A 21 14.12 -26.72 -35.74
CA ASN A 21 12.79 -26.32 -35.32
C ASN A 21 12.68 -24.84 -35.65
N GLN A 22 11.95 -24.53 -36.72
CA GLN A 22 11.41 -23.19 -36.95
C GLN A 22 10.44 -22.91 -35.81
N GLN A 23 10.99 -22.44 -34.69
CA GLN A 23 10.21 -21.83 -33.63
C GLN A 23 9.63 -20.56 -34.24
N SER A 24 8.33 -20.59 -34.52
CA SER A 24 7.58 -19.40 -34.93
C SER A 24 7.92 -18.27 -33.95
N PRO A 25 8.16 -17.04 -34.46
CA PRO A 25 8.48 -15.92 -33.59
C PRO A 25 7.41 -15.80 -32.49
N PRO A 26 7.80 -15.53 -31.24
CA PRO A 26 6.84 -15.37 -30.14
C PRO A 26 5.79 -14.34 -30.53
N THR A 27 4.54 -14.65 -30.26
CA THR A 27 3.44 -13.71 -30.48
C THR A 27 3.53 -12.60 -29.42
N ALA A 28 2.95 -11.42 -29.69
CA ALA A 28 2.92 -10.32 -28.69
C ALA A 28 2.29 -10.77 -27.35
N TYR A 29 1.33 -11.70 -27.41
CA TYR A 29 0.75 -12.36 -26.23
C TYR A 29 1.81 -13.14 -25.42
N ASP A 30 2.72 -13.85 -26.09
CA ASP A 30 3.80 -14.59 -25.41
C ASP A 30 4.79 -13.64 -24.72
N GLU A 31 5.08 -12.48 -25.32
CA GLU A 31 5.95 -11.45 -24.72
C GLU A 31 5.32 -10.82 -23.49
N GLU A 32 4.02 -10.49 -23.54
CA GLU A 32 3.25 -9.98 -22.40
C GLU A 32 3.25 -10.99 -21.25
N CYS A 33 2.98 -12.26 -21.57
CA CYS A 33 2.90 -13.28 -20.55
C CYS A 33 4.25 -13.45 -19.83
N LEU A 34 5.35 -13.41 -20.58
CA LEU A 34 6.70 -13.52 -20.05
C LEU A 34 7.08 -12.37 -19.11
N VAL A 35 6.68 -11.13 -19.42
CA VAL A 35 6.98 -9.97 -18.57
C VAL A 35 6.30 -10.13 -17.19
N TRP A 36 5.04 -10.52 -17.20
CA TRP A 36 4.31 -10.78 -15.95
C TRP A 36 4.85 -12.00 -15.21
N GLN A 37 5.26 -13.05 -15.90
CA GLN A 37 5.93 -14.20 -15.28
C GLN A 37 7.24 -13.80 -14.58
N ASN A 38 8.03 -12.93 -15.20
CA ASN A 38 9.24 -12.40 -14.56
C ASN A 38 8.90 -11.53 -13.34
N ALA A 39 7.80 -10.78 -13.40
CA ALA A 39 7.32 -9.99 -12.28
C ALA A 39 6.85 -10.85 -11.10
N THR A 40 6.10 -11.94 -11.37
CA THR A 40 5.69 -12.89 -10.34
C THR A 40 6.91 -13.54 -9.69
N GLU A 41 7.89 -14.00 -10.48
CA GLU A 41 9.13 -14.58 -9.96
C GLU A 41 9.91 -13.58 -9.09
N PHE A 42 10.01 -12.31 -9.51
CA PHE A 42 10.67 -11.26 -8.72
C PHE A 42 10.00 -11.04 -7.35
N ILE A 43 8.67 -11.05 -7.31
CA ILE A 43 7.90 -10.87 -6.08
C ILE A 43 8.10 -12.06 -5.14
N GLU A 44 8.00 -13.28 -5.65
CA GLU A 44 8.10 -14.51 -4.86
C GLU A 44 9.47 -14.67 -4.19
N HIS A 45 10.52 -14.09 -4.77
CA HIS A 45 11.87 -14.09 -4.21
C HIS A 45 12.15 -12.91 -3.24
N GLN A 46 11.16 -12.07 -2.93
CA GLN A 46 11.35 -10.99 -1.94
C GLN A 46 11.46 -11.55 -0.51
N PRO A 47 12.50 -11.20 0.27
CA PRO A 47 12.72 -11.77 1.59
C PRO A 47 11.65 -11.37 2.63
N THR A 48 10.95 -10.25 2.40
CA THR A 48 9.97 -9.69 3.34
C THR A 48 8.54 -10.18 3.10
N VAL A 49 8.28 -10.86 1.97
CA VAL A 49 6.93 -11.23 1.55
C VAL A 49 6.94 -12.67 1.06
N ALA A 50 6.29 -13.58 1.78
CA ALA A 50 6.12 -14.97 1.34
C ALA A 50 4.75 -15.09 0.65
N VAL A 51 4.72 -14.81 -0.65
CA VAL A 51 3.52 -14.87 -1.49
C VAL A 51 3.71 -15.84 -2.63
N GLU A 52 2.60 -16.41 -3.09
CA GLU A 52 2.48 -17.14 -4.35
C GLU A 52 1.74 -16.22 -5.33
N CYS A 53 2.29 -16.06 -6.53
CA CYS A 53 1.78 -15.15 -7.52
C CYS A 53 1.41 -15.90 -8.79
N VAL A 54 0.18 -15.67 -9.25
CA VAL A 54 -0.32 -16.21 -10.51
C VAL A 54 -0.57 -15.06 -11.49
N GLN A 55 -0.17 -15.29 -12.73
CA GLN A 55 -0.56 -14.42 -13.82
C GLN A 55 -2.07 -14.55 -14.08
N ASN A 56 -2.75 -13.43 -14.29
CA ASN A 56 -4.15 -13.46 -14.68
C ASN A 56 -4.31 -13.88 -16.14
N HIS A 57 -5.46 -14.47 -16.50
CA HIS A 57 -5.83 -14.63 -17.91
C HIS A 57 -6.59 -13.36 -18.34
N PRO A 58 -6.20 -12.63 -19.41
CA PRO A 58 -5.31 -13.01 -20.51
C PRO A 58 -3.92 -12.32 -20.47
N CYS A 59 -3.10 -12.55 -19.43
CA CYS A 59 -1.77 -11.98 -19.26
C CYS A 59 -1.72 -10.44 -19.17
N THR A 60 -2.75 -9.84 -18.57
CA THR A 60 -2.80 -8.37 -18.37
C THR A 60 -2.27 -7.94 -17.01
N GLY A 61 -1.83 -8.88 -16.18
CA GLY A 61 -1.53 -8.61 -14.80
C GLY A 61 -1.20 -9.86 -13.99
N LEU A 62 -1.16 -9.68 -12.68
CA LEU A 62 -0.87 -10.71 -11.71
C LEU A 62 -1.74 -10.57 -10.47
N ASP A 63 -1.90 -11.69 -9.81
CA ASP A 63 -2.68 -11.86 -8.60
C ASP A 63 -1.82 -12.67 -7.62
N CYS A 64 -1.58 -12.12 -6.44
CA CYS A 64 -0.70 -12.70 -5.45
C CYS A 64 -1.42 -12.86 -4.12
N SER A 65 -1.16 -13.98 -3.46
CA SER A 65 -1.70 -14.26 -2.13
C SER A 65 -0.63 -14.91 -1.26
N GLY A 66 -0.64 -14.61 0.04
CA GLY A 66 0.30 -15.20 0.97
C GLY A 66 0.37 -14.44 2.27
N VAL A 67 1.55 -14.44 2.88
CA VAL A 67 1.77 -13.89 4.23
C VAL A 67 2.87 -12.85 4.21
N TYR A 68 2.53 -11.64 4.65
CA TYR A 68 3.51 -10.62 4.98
C TYR A 68 4.02 -10.86 6.41
N THR A 69 5.34 -10.98 6.58
CA THR A 69 5.97 -11.09 7.89
C THR A 69 6.78 -9.83 8.14
N TYR A 70 6.31 -8.98 9.04
CA TYR A 70 7.12 -7.88 9.55
C TYR A 70 8.05 -8.40 10.63
N GLN A 71 9.36 -8.32 10.38
CA GLN A 71 10.41 -8.56 11.36
C GLN A 71 11.00 -7.22 11.76
N GLY A 72 10.56 -6.72 12.90
CA GLY A 72 10.59 -5.29 13.19
C GLY A 72 11.65 -4.82 14.16
N PHE A 73 12.26 -3.67 13.84
CA PHE A 73 13.18 -2.93 14.72
C PHE A 73 12.46 -2.05 15.76
N ILE A 74 11.18 -1.70 15.54
CA ILE A 74 10.40 -0.89 16.49
C ILE A 74 10.24 -1.71 17.77
N PRO A 75 10.88 -1.35 18.89
CA PRO A 75 11.06 -2.24 20.04
C PRO A 75 9.76 -2.63 20.75
N TYR A 76 8.64 -2.00 20.40
CA TYR A 76 7.32 -2.25 20.97
C TYR A 76 6.36 -2.97 20.00
N LEU A 77 6.70 -3.06 18.71
CA LEU A 77 5.93 -3.85 17.76
C LEU A 77 6.59 -5.22 17.69
N THR A 78 5.92 -6.22 18.27
CA THR A 78 6.30 -7.62 18.10
C THR A 78 6.21 -7.99 16.63
N ASP A 79 7.04 -8.94 16.19
CA ASP A 79 6.92 -9.55 14.88
C ASP A 79 5.45 -9.94 14.64
N PHE A 80 4.88 -9.48 13.53
CA PHE A 80 3.51 -9.80 13.17
C PHE A 80 3.47 -10.41 11.77
N LYS A 81 2.52 -11.33 11.63
CA LYS A 81 2.21 -11.99 10.36
C LYS A 81 0.78 -11.65 10.01
N THR A 82 0.55 -11.26 8.76
CA THR A 82 -0.79 -10.98 8.26
C THR A 82 -0.93 -11.54 6.86
N ASP A 83 -2.08 -12.15 6.59
CA ASP A 83 -2.40 -12.60 5.24
C ASP A 83 -2.55 -11.36 4.35
N VAL A 84 -1.93 -11.40 3.19
CA VAL A 84 -1.97 -10.33 2.21
C VAL A 84 -2.40 -10.90 0.88
N CYS A 85 -3.29 -10.15 0.23
CA CYS A 85 -3.78 -10.41 -1.10
C CYS A 85 -3.56 -9.14 -1.89
N PHE A 86 -2.78 -9.21 -2.96
CA PHE A 86 -2.54 -8.06 -3.80
C PHE A 86 -2.56 -8.46 -5.25
N GLY A 87 -2.94 -7.55 -6.13
CA GLY A 87 -2.77 -7.78 -7.54
C GLY A 87 -2.95 -6.54 -8.36
N MET A 88 -2.71 -6.71 -9.64
CA MET A 88 -2.81 -5.64 -10.61
C MET A 88 -3.21 -6.15 -11.98
N SER A 89 -3.83 -5.28 -12.77
CA SER A 89 -4.28 -5.56 -14.12
C SER A 89 -4.25 -4.29 -14.97
N LEU A 90 -3.60 -4.37 -16.13
CA LEU A 90 -3.66 -3.34 -17.16
C LEU A 90 -5.07 -3.24 -17.72
N LYS A 91 -5.49 -2.01 -18.01
CA LYS A 91 -6.72 -1.69 -18.72
C LYS A 91 -6.39 -1.17 -20.12
N PRO A 92 -6.09 -2.06 -21.09
CA PRO A 92 -5.60 -1.68 -22.43
C PRO A 92 -6.59 -0.84 -23.24
N CYS A 93 -7.88 -0.91 -22.89
CA CYS A 93 -8.97 -0.16 -23.51
C CYS A 93 -9.25 1.21 -22.87
N HIS A 94 -8.62 1.54 -21.74
CA HIS A 94 -8.80 2.85 -21.12
C HIS A 94 -7.91 3.89 -21.81
N GLU A 95 -8.41 5.12 -21.93
CA GLU A 95 -7.65 6.26 -22.46
C GLU A 95 -7.81 7.49 -21.53
N PRO A 96 -6.78 7.84 -20.73
CA PRO A 96 -5.41 7.28 -20.73
C PRO A 96 -5.34 5.83 -20.24
N LEU A 97 -4.25 5.13 -20.61
CA LEU A 97 -4.01 3.78 -20.15
C LEU A 97 -3.96 3.75 -18.63
N GLY A 98 -4.68 2.81 -18.02
CA GLY A 98 -4.75 2.66 -16.57
C GLY A 98 -4.24 1.30 -16.10
N VAL A 99 -3.69 1.29 -14.89
CA VAL A 99 -3.38 0.07 -14.14
C VAL A 99 -4.34 -0.01 -12.97
N GLN A 100 -5.18 -1.05 -12.94
CA GLN A 100 -5.95 -1.38 -11.75
C GLN A 100 -5.04 -2.05 -10.75
N ILE A 101 -5.08 -1.58 -9.51
CA ILE A 101 -4.34 -2.14 -8.39
C ILE A 101 -5.36 -2.45 -7.30
N TYR A 102 -5.20 -3.58 -6.63
CA TYR A 102 -5.97 -3.88 -5.44
C TYR A 102 -5.07 -4.51 -4.37
N VAL A 103 -5.41 -4.22 -3.11
CA VAL A 103 -4.75 -4.76 -1.92
C VAL A 103 -5.82 -5.08 -0.90
N MET A 104 -5.76 -6.27 -0.35
CA MET A 104 -6.62 -6.76 0.70
C MET A 104 -5.75 -7.36 1.81
N ILE A 105 -5.94 -6.83 3.01
CA ILE A 105 -5.37 -7.33 4.25
C ILE A 105 -6.58 -7.54 5.18
N PRO A 106 -6.88 -8.77 5.60
CA PRO A 106 -8.06 -9.06 6.42
C PRO A 106 -8.14 -8.12 7.62
N ASP A 107 -9.34 -7.60 7.89
CA ASP A 107 -9.67 -6.68 8.99
C ASP A 107 -8.93 -5.32 8.99
N MET A 108 -7.99 -5.08 8.08
CA MET A 108 -7.18 -3.86 8.04
C MET A 108 -7.44 -3.04 6.78
N VAL A 109 -7.27 -3.63 5.59
CA VAL A 109 -7.27 -2.91 4.31
C VAL A 109 -8.12 -3.65 3.30
N ASN A 110 -9.02 -2.93 2.62
CA ASN A 110 -9.67 -3.40 1.41
C ASN A 110 -9.67 -2.24 0.41
N PHE A 111 -8.76 -2.31 -0.54
CA PHE A 111 -8.43 -1.21 -1.43
C PHE A 111 -8.44 -1.69 -2.89
N SER A 112 -9.08 -0.93 -3.77
CA SER A 112 -8.95 -1.09 -5.22
C SER A 112 -9.06 0.27 -5.90
N THR A 113 -8.16 0.55 -6.85
CA THR A 113 -8.20 1.78 -7.64
C THR A 113 -7.62 1.55 -9.03
N ILE A 114 -7.88 2.50 -9.94
CA ILE A 114 -7.22 2.57 -11.24
C ILE A 114 -6.32 3.80 -11.25
N VAL A 115 -5.05 3.60 -11.63
CA VAL A 115 -4.01 4.62 -11.67
C VAL A 115 -3.64 4.89 -13.12
N TYR A 116 -3.56 6.16 -13.51
CA TYR A 116 -3.32 6.59 -14.89
C TYR A 116 -1.98 7.32 -15.09
N SER A 117 -1.28 7.63 -14.00
CA SER A 117 -0.04 8.40 -13.96
C SER A 117 0.68 8.15 -12.64
N ASP A 118 1.90 8.65 -12.51
CA ASP A 118 2.66 8.65 -11.26
C ASP A 118 1.78 9.13 -10.09
N LYS A 119 1.66 8.29 -9.07
CA LYS A 119 0.79 8.57 -7.94
C LYS A 119 1.26 7.85 -6.68
N GLU A 120 1.29 8.62 -5.60
CA GLU A 120 1.35 8.09 -4.26
C GLU A 120 -0.08 7.89 -3.72
N ILE A 121 -0.34 6.69 -3.22
CA ILE A 121 -1.66 6.26 -2.78
C ILE A 121 -1.55 5.86 -1.30
N ALA A 122 -2.28 6.57 -0.45
CA ALA A 122 -2.44 6.18 0.94
C ALA A 122 -3.36 4.95 1.05
N LEU A 123 -2.92 3.93 1.78
CA LEU A 123 -3.72 2.76 2.09
C LEU A 123 -4.61 3.04 3.30
N THR A 124 -5.84 3.46 3.03
CA THR A 124 -6.88 3.67 4.04
C THR A 124 -7.09 2.37 4.82
N GLY A 125 -6.74 2.37 6.11
CA GLY A 125 -6.76 1.18 6.98
C GLY A 125 -5.41 0.87 7.64
N VAL A 126 -4.30 1.32 7.05
CA VAL A 126 -2.97 1.26 7.68
C VAL A 126 -2.72 2.45 8.60
N HIS A 127 -3.54 3.51 8.50
CA HIS A 127 -3.48 4.66 9.40
C HIS A 127 -3.82 4.26 10.85
N GLN A 128 -2.79 4.05 11.67
CA GLN A 128 -2.94 3.65 13.08
C GLN A 128 -2.06 4.51 13.99
N GLU A 129 -2.65 5.01 15.07
CA GLU A 129 -1.89 5.60 16.16
C GLU A 129 -1.25 4.47 16.98
N ILE A 130 0.06 4.26 16.82
CA ILE A 130 0.76 3.14 17.51
C ILE A 130 0.94 3.49 19.00
N ILE A 131 1.28 4.75 19.28
CA ILE A 131 1.39 5.34 20.63
C ILE A 131 0.90 6.78 20.57
N PRO A 132 0.43 7.37 21.69
CA PRO A 132 -0.09 8.73 21.71
C PRO A 132 0.83 9.74 21.00
N GLY A 133 0.33 10.36 19.94
CA GLY A 133 1.06 11.34 19.14
C GLY A 133 1.99 10.77 18.06
N PHE A 134 1.95 9.46 17.79
CA PHE A 134 2.67 8.81 16.68
C PHE A 134 1.73 7.97 15.83
N ASN A 135 1.68 8.28 14.54
CA ASN A 135 0.88 7.60 13.53
C ASN A 135 1.76 6.76 12.61
N LEU A 136 1.23 5.62 12.20
CA LEU A 136 1.75 4.79 11.13
C LEU A 136 0.84 4.96 9.92
N ASP A 137 1.41 5.25 8.76
CA ASP A 137 0.71 5.35 7.49
C ASP A 137 1.34 4.39 6.48
N GLY A 138 0.52 3.71 5.69
CA GLY A 138 0.98 2.89 4.56
C GLY A 138 0.74 3.61 3.23
N PHE A 139 1.73 3.59 2.34
CA PHE A 139 1.64 4.17 1.01
C PHE A 139 2.10 3.19 -0.07
N ILE A 140 1.45 3.26 -1.22
CA ILE A 140 1.90 2.64 -2.46
C ILE A 140 2.25 3.76 -3.44
N ASN A 141 3.48 3.76 -3.91
CA ASN A 141 3.96 4.64 -4.95
C ASN A 141 3.93 3.85 -6.26
N VAL A 142 3.17 4.37 -7.22
CA VAL A 142 3.01 3.77 -8.53
C VAL A 142 3.60 4.74 -9.53
N ASP A 143 4.60 4.28 -10.27
CA ASP A 143 5.27 5.04 -11.32
C ASP A 143 4.78 4.47 -12.66
N ILE A 144 4.11 5.28 -13.48
CA ILE A 144 3.52 4.89 -14.77
C ILE A 144 3.94 5.90 -15.83
N GLU A 145 4.73 5.44 -16.79
CA GLU A 145 5.17 6.21 -17.93
C GLU A 145 4.81 5.50 -19.24
N ASN A 146 4.21 6.21 -20.19
CA ASN A 146 4.02 5.69 -21.54
C ASN A 146 5.35 5.72 -22.29
N VAL A 147 5.81 4.56 -22.75
CA VAL A 147 7.09 4.44 -23.46
C VAL A 147 6.83 4.14 -24.93
N SER A 148 7.42 4.96 -25.81
CA SER A 148 7.49 4.65 -27.24
C SER A 148 8.76 3.87 -27.52
N VAL A 149 8.63 2.63 -27.99
CA VAL A 149 9.78 1.80 -28.37
C VAL A 149 10.00 1.93 -29.87
N ALA A 150 11.10 2.57 -30.27
CA ALA A 150 11.42 2.86 -31.66
C ALA A 150 11.51 1.61 -32.58
N ARG A 151 11.68 0.41 -31.99
CA ARG A 151 11.89 -0.85 -32.73
C ARG A 151 10.61 -1.53 -33.19
N GLN A 152 9.44 -1.19 -32.65
CA GLN A 152 8.17 -1.82 -33.02
C GLN A 152 7.07 -0.77 -33.22
N PRO A 153 6.99 -0.15 -34.41
CA PRO A 153 5.94 0.83 -34.70
C PRO A 153 4.56 0.17 -34.64
N GLY A 154 3.66 0.74 -33.83
CA GLY A 154 2.29 0.25 -33.64
C GLY A 154 2.03 -0.43 -32.29
N HIS A 155 3.08 -0.90 -31.60
CA HIS A 155 2.94 -1.47 -30.26
C HIS A 155 3.03 -0.38 -29.19
N ARG A 156 2.14 -0.44 -28.20
CA ARG A 156 2.14 0.46 -27.03
C ARG A 156 2.88 -0.23 -25.90
N TYR A 157 3.73 0.51 -25.20
CA TYR A 157 4.41 0.02 -24.00
C TYR A 157 4.21 0.99 -22.86
N ILE A 158 4.22 0.45 -21.64
CA ILE A 158 4.35 1.25 -20.44
C ILE A 158 5.54 0.83 -19.63
N ARG A 159 6.17 1.79 -18.96
CA ARG A 159 7.05 1.52 -17.84
C ARG A 159 6.21 1.59 -16.57
N LEU A 160 6.21 0.50 -15.82
CA LEU A 160 5.49 0.38 -14.55
C LEU A 160 6.49 0.06 -13.44
N GLY A 161 6.50 0.90 -12.41
CA GLY A 161 7.17 0.64 -11.14
C GLY A 161 6.17 0.71 -10.01
N MET A 162 6.30 -0.15 -9.01
CA MET A 162 5.45 -0.08 -7.82
C MET A 162 6.25 -0.37 -6.55
N ARG A 163 6.16 0.55 -5.59
CA ARG A 163 6.90 0.48 -4.33
C ARG A 163 5.97 0.72 -3.16
N TYR A 164 6.07 -0.12 -2.15
CA TYR A 164 5.40 0.09 -0.88
C TYR A 164 6.33 0.81 0.09
N LYS A 165 5.79 1.75 0.87
CA LYS A 165 6.51 2.39 1.97
C LYS A 165 5.58 2.63 3.16
N MET A 166 6.09 2.43 4.37
CA MET A 166 5.43 2.91 5.59
C MET A 166 6.08 4.19 6.08
N ARG A 167 5.25 5.10 6.57
CA ARG A 167 5.66 6.33 7.23
C ARG A 167 5.25 6.27 8.69
N VAL A 168 6.20 6.54 9.57
CA VAL A 168 5.96 6.84 10.98
C VAL A 168 6.02 8.36 11.13
N SER A 169 4.90 8.97 11.52
CA SER A 169 4.80 10.40 11.75
C SER A 169 4.43 10.72 13.20
N GLY A 170 4.83 11.88 13.70
CA GLY A 170 4.46 12.42 15.00
C GLY A 170 4.51 13.94 15.00
N HIS A 171 4.29 14.59 16.14
CA HIS A 171 4.08 16.05 16.22
C HIS A 171 5.13 16.91 15.47
N HIS A 172 6.39 16.46 15.38
CA HIS A 172 7.47 17.13 14.65
C HIS A 172 8.43 16.14 13.97
N PHE A 173 7.94 14.94 13.66
CA PHE A 173 8.78 13.85 13.19
C PHE A 173 8.10 13.13 12.05
N GLU A 174 8.85 12.85 11.00
CA GLU A 174 8.42 12.01 9.89
C GLU A 174 9.62 11.15 9.48
N GLN A 175 9.46 9.83 9.58
CA GLN A 175 10.47 8.86 9.19
C GLN A 175 9.82 7.75 8.40
N TYR A 176 10.62 7.15 7.53
CA TYR A 176 10.27 5.93 6.82
C TYR A 176 11.31 4.87 7.19
N PRO A 177 11.00 3.97 8.13
CA PRO A 177 11.95 2.99 8.63
C PRO A 177 12.51 2.10 7.51
N ASP A 178 13.80 1.81 7.59
CA ASP A 178 14.43 0.81 6.74
C ASP A 178 13.81 -0.57 7.04
N GLY A 179 13.51 -1.35 6.00
CA GLY A 179 12.78 -2.63 6.13
C GLY A 179 11.26 -2.52 6.05
N MET A 180 10.67 -1.33 6.15
CA MET A 180 9.26 -1.07 5.83
C MET A 180 9.06 -0.46 4.44
N ARG A 181 10.06 -0.63 3.59
CA ARG A 181 10.08 -0.18 2.21
C ARG A 181 10.47 -1.37 1.35
N PHE A 182 9.64 -1.73 0.39
CA PHE A 182 9.97 -2.79 -0.55
C PHE A 182 9.37 -2.52 -1.92
N THR A 183 10.03 -3.07 -2.93
CA THR A 183 9.60 -2.98 -4.32
C THR A 183 8.63 -4.12 -4.58
N LEU A 184 7.39 -3.77 -4.96
CA LEU A 184 6.37 -4.74 -5.36
C LEU A 184 6.55 -5.12 -6.83
N ILE A 185 6.75 -4.13 -7.70
CA ILE A 185 7.03 -4.34 -9.12
C ILE A 185 8.28 -3.54 -9.46
N PRO A 186 9.35 -4.18 -9.96
CA PRO A 186 10.52 -3.45 -10.41
C PRO A 186 10.14 -2.61 -11.62
N ASP A 187 10.82 -1.47 -11.83
CA ASP A 187 10.56 -0.58 -12.97
C ASP A 187 10.73 -1.35 -14.30
N MET A 188 9.62 -1.89 -14.83
CA MET A 188 9.61 -2.83 -15.94
C MET A 188 8.84 -2.27 -17.12
N VAL A 189 9.26 -2.61 -18.34
CA VAL A 189 8.59 -2.19 -19.57
C VAL A 189 7.64 -3.31 -20.01
N ILE A 190 6.35 -3.02 -19.98
CA ILE A 190 5.27 -3.96 -20.25
C ILE A 190 4.65 -3.62 -21.61
N PRO A 191 4.61 -4.58 -22.56
CA PRO A 191 3.80 -4.43 -23.75
C PRO A 191 2.33 -4.34 -23.35
N VAL A 192 1.61 -3.41 -23.99
CA VAL A 192 0.18 -3.21 -23.76
C VAL A 192 -0.56 -3.94 -24.86
N PRO A 193 -1.44 -4.91 -24.53
CA PRO A 193 -2.20 -5.62 -25.53
C PRO A 193 -3.09 -4.68 -26.33
N ASP A 194 -3.44 -5.13 -27.53
CA ASP A 194 -4.47 -4.48 -28.32
C ASP A 194 -5.79 -4.45 -27.52
N CYS A 195 -6.47 -3.31 -27.57
CA CYS A 195 -7.77 -3.21 -26.93
C CYS A 195 -8.79 -4.04 -27.71
N ILE A 196 -9.24 -5.14 -27.10
CA ILE A 196 -10.36 -5.96 -27.61
C ILE A 196 -11.56 -5.76 -26.66
N PRO A 197 -12.56 -4.92 -27.03
CA PRO A 197 -13.64 -4.51 -26.14
C PRO A 197 -14.49 -5.66 -25.57
N SER A 198 -14.54 -6.81 -26.25
CA SER A 198 -15.42 -7.93 -25.91
C SER A 198 -14.92 -8.81 -24.75
N ILE A 199 -13.68 -8.64 -24.27
CA ILE A 199 -13.06 -9.53 -23.27
C ILE A 199 -13.00 -8.85 -21.88
N HIS A 200 -13.38 -7.59 -21.75
CA HIS A 200 -13.05 -6.78 -20.56
C HIS A 200 -14.20 -6.45 -19.61
N SER A 201 -15.34 -7.15 -19.72
CA SER A 201 -16.38 -7.05 -18.70
C SER A 201 -15.95 -7.82 -17.43
N ASN A 202 -15.46 -7.08 -16.44
CA ASN A 202 -15.19 -7.54 -15.08
C ASN A 202 -14.28 -8.77 -14.99
N ILE A 203 -12.96 -8.57 -15.07
CA ILE A 203 -12.03 -9.58 -14.53
C ILE A 203 -12.41 -9.74 -13.05
N PRO A 204 -12.98 -10.88 -12.63
CA PRO A 204 -13.35 -11.08 -11.24
C PRO A 204 -12.09 -10.96 -10.39
N LEU A 205 -12.19 -10.34 -9.21
CA LEU A 205 -11.09 -10.39 -8.26
C LEU A 205 -10.75 -11.87 -8.03
N PRO A 206 -9.46 -12.24 -8.03
CA PRO A 206 -9.05 -13.63 -7.94
C PRO A 206 -9.67 -14.29 -6.72
N THR A 207 -10.27 -15.45 -6.96
CA THR A 207 -10.97 -16.28 -5.98
C THR A 207 -10.03 -16.76 -4.86
N GLN A 208 -8.71 -16.81 -5.12
CA GLN A 208 -7.71 -17.22 -4.14
C GLN A 208 -7.67 -16.26 -2.94
N CYS A 209 -7.89 -14.96 -3.18
CA CYS A 209 -7.94 -13.93 -2.14
C CYS A 209 -9.21 -14.00 -1.27
N LEU A 210 -10.16 -14.86 -1.64
CA LEU A 210 -11.50 -14.99 -1.03
C LEU A 210 -11.67 -16.32 -0.29
N SER A 211 -10.61 -17.14 -0.19
CA SER A 211 -10.67 -18.44 0.47
C SER A 211 -10.55 -18.26 1.99
N GLY A 212 -11.66 -17.96 2.67
CA GLY A 212 -11.73 -17.85 4.14
C GLY A 212 -12.44 -16.59 4.63
N ILE A 213 -12.51 -15.58 3.77
CA ILE A 213 -13.40 -14.44 3.91
C ILE A 213 -14.48 -14.73 2.89
N THR A 214 -15.72 -15.05 3.31
CA THR A 214 -16.84 -14.85 2.39
C THR A 214 -16.66 -13.44 1.90
N PRO A 215 -16.37 -13.19 0.60
CA PRO A 215 -16.38 -11.84 0.08
C PRO A 215 -17.66 -11.25 0.63
N ALA A 216 -17.60 -10.11 1.32
CA ALA A 216 -18.78 -9.26 1.31
C ALA A 216 -19.16 -9.27 -0.18
N PRO A 217 -20.34 -9.84 -0.55
CA PRO A 217 -20.66 -10.05 -1.95
C PRO A 217 -20.26 -8.77 -2.65
N TRP A 218 -19.54 -8.85 -3.78
CA TRP A 218 -19.35 -7.64 -4.56
C TRP A 218 -20.77 -7.14 -4.81
N VAL A 219 -21.19 -6.18 -3.99
CA VAL A 219 -22.45 -5.52 -4.12
C VAL A 219 -22.07 -4.54 -5.20
N PRO A 220 -22.42 -4.78 -6.49
CA PRO A 220 -22.44 -3.66 -7.42
C PRO A 220 -23.14 -2.57 -6.64
N PRO A 221 -22.62 -1.33 -6.52
CA PRO A 221 -23.32 -0.30 -5.76
C PRO A 221 -24.80 -0.33 -6.16
N THR A 222 -25.64 -0.93 -5.30
CA THR A 222 -26.99 -1.39 -5.68
C THR A 222 -27.94 -0.22 -5.79
N LYS A 223 -27.44 0.97 -5.47
CA LYS A 223 -28.10 2.20 -5.80
C LYS A 223 -27.75 2.57 -7.24
N PRO A 224 -28.74 2.56 -8.15
CA PRO A 224 -28.57 3.25 -9.42
C PRO A 224 -28.04 4.67 -9.15
N PRO A 225 -27.25 5.25 -10.06
CA PRO A 225 -26.75 6.60 -9.91
C PRO A 225 -27.88 7.56 -9.59
N ILE A 226 -27.70 8.35 -8.52
CA ILE A 226 -28.75 9.22 -8.01
C ILE A 226 -28.27 10.67 -8.12
N LEU A 227 -28.11 11.12 -9.35
CA LEU A 227 -27.64 12.49 -9.60
C LEU A 227 -28.60 13.51 -8.96
N GLY A 228 -28.06 14.49 -8.25
CA GLY A 228 -28.84 15.57 -7.63
C GLY A 228 -29.56 15.21 -6.33
N LYS A 229 -29.50 13.96 -5.84
CA LYS A 229 -30.05 13.65 -4.51
C LYS A 229 -29.10 14.10 -3.40
N SER A 230 -29.73 14.50 -2.28
CA SER A 230 -29.03 14.86 -1.07
C SER A 230 -28.18 13.70 -0.54
N CYS A 231 -26.95 14.00 -0.16
CA CYS A 231 -25.99 13.02 0.34
C CYS A 231 -25.33 13.52 1.63
N MET A 232 -24.88 12.60 2.48
CA MET A 232 -24.13 12.94 3.68
C MET A 232 -22.64 12.75 3.40
N VAL A 233 -21.87 13.84 3.47
CA VAL A 233 -20.41 13.83 3.21
C VAL A 233 -19.68 12.81 4.09
N ASN A 234 -20.18 12.59 5.30
CA ASN A 234 -19.57 11.67 6.28
C ASN A 234 -20.00 10.21 6.11
N LYS A 235 -20.84 9.88 5.12
CA LYS A 235 -21.34 8.51 4.91
C LYS A 235 -20.86 7.99 3.55
N PHE A 236 -19.92 7.04 3.60
CA PHE A 236 -19.42 6.33 2.42
C PHE A 236 -20.57 5.59 1.72
N GLY A 237 -20.60 5.64 0.38
CA GLY A 237 -21.69 5.04 -0.41
C GLY A 237 -23.02 5.83 -0.42
N SER A 238 -23.01 7.12 -0.05
CA SER A 238 -24.20 7.97 -0.17
C SER A 238 -24.59 8.29 -1.62
N CYS A 239 -23.64 8.22 -2.55
CA CYS A 239 -23.82 8.46 -3.97
C CYS A 239 -23.61 7.17 -4.78
N GLY A 240 -24.16 7.12 -5.99
CA GLY A 240 -24.03 5.96 -6.87
C GLY A 240 -22.66 5.88 -7.56
N GLN A 241 -22.52 4.94 -8.48
CA GLN A 241 -21.26 4.72 -9.19
C GLN A 241 -20.85 5.96 -10.01
N HIS A 242 -19.55 6.29 -9.99
CA HIS A 242 -18.97 7.46 -10.66
C HIS A 242 -19.53 8.82 -10.19
N GLN A 243 -20.01 8.88 -8.94
CA GLN A 243 -20.50 10.09 -8.31
C GLN A 243 -19.72 10.43 -7.05
N ILE A 244 -19.68 11.72 -6.72
CA ILE A 244 -19.14 12.25 -5.48
C ILE A 244 -20.19 13.13 -4.80
N CYS A 245 -20.19 13.13 -3.46
CA CYS A 245 -21.03 14.01 -2.67
C CYS A 245 -20.39 15.42 -2.63
N HIS A 246 -20.97 16.38 -3.35
CA HIS A 246 -20.47 17.75 -3.44
C HIS A 246 -21.31 18.69 -2.57
N VAL A 247 -20.65 19.45 -1.69
CA VAL A 247 -21.28 20.48 -0.84
C VAL A 247 -21.46 21.78 -1.63
N GLN A 248 -22.70 22.21 -1.85
CA GLN A 248 -23.03 23.49 -2.45
C GLN A 248 -22.76 24.65 -1.49
N SER A 249 -22.69 25.87 -2.00
CA SER A 249 -22.47 27.10 -1.22
C SER A 249 -23.55 27.38 -0.16
N ASN A 250 -24.75 26.81 -0.32
CA ASN A 250 -25.84 26.90 0.66
C ASN A 250 -25.70 25.88 1.82
N GLY A 251 -24.62 25.09 1.87
CA GLY A 251 -24.38 24.06 2.87
C GLY A 251 -25.11 22.73 2.63
N SER A 252 -25.95 22.63 1.60
CA SER A 252 -26.53 21.35 1.17
C SER A 252 -25.51 20.54 0.39
N ALA A 253 -25.57 19.21 0.48
CA ALA A 253 -24.66 18.33 -0.27
C ALA A 253 -25.46 17.43 -1.20
N GLN A 254 -25.03 17.30 -2.46
CA GLN A 254 -25.70 16.50 -3.47
C GLN A 254 -24.72 15.64 -4.27
N CYS A 255 -25.19 14.52 -4.80
CA CYS A 255 -24.39 13.67 -5.67
C CYS A 255 -24.23 14.30 -7.05
N ILE A 256 -22.98 14.49 -7.47
CA ILE A 256 -22.59 14.93 -8.82
C ILE A 256 -21.71 13.88 -9.49
N CYS A 257 -21.62 13.88 -10.81
CA CYS A 257 -20.68 13.03 -11.52
C CYS A 257 -19.22 13.44 -11.22
N LEU A 258 -18.31 12.47 -11.17
CA LEU A 258 -16.87 12.73 -11.11
C LEU A 258 -16.40 13.48 -12.37
N SER A 259 -15.29 14.23 -12.26
CA SER A 259 -14.65 14.87 -13.41
C SER A 259 -14.35 13.84 -14.51
N GLY A 260 -14.70 14.16 -15.75
CA GLY A 260 -14.62 13.25 -16.90
C GLY A 260 -15.87 12.40 -17.14
N TYR A 261 -16.94 12.60 -16.36
CA TYR A 261 -18.24 11.99 -16.57
C TYR A 261 -19.32 13.06 -16.78
N ILE A 262 -20.19 12.85 -17.78
CA ILE A 262 -21.36 13.67 -18.08
C ILE A 262 -22.64 12.99 -17.61
N ALA A 263 -23.60 13.78 -17.16
CA ALA A 263 -24.93 13.31 -16.86
C ALA A 263 -25.72 13.15 -18.15
N LEU A 264 -26.29 11.97 -18.40
CA LEU A 264 -27.17 11.76 -19.53
C LEU A 264 -28.62 11.57 -19.08
N PRO A 265 -29.58 12.23 -19.75
CA PRO A 265 -31.00 12.03 -19.51
C PRO A 265 -31.44 10.71 -20.17
N ALA A 266 -31.06 9.57 -19.58
CA ALA A 266 -31.76 8.33 -19.82
C ALA A 266 -33.04 8.37 -18.99
N SER A 267 -34.16 7.95 -19.58
CA SER A 267 -35.51 8.00 -18.99
C SER A 267 -35.53 7.73 -17.48
N SER A 268 -35.97 8.75 -16.72
CA SER A 268 -36.15 8.81 -15.25
C SER A 268 -34.93 8.68 -14.32
N ASP A 269 -33.82 8.06 -14.73
CA ASP A 269 -32.62 7.90 -13.90
C ASP A 269 -31.37 8.50 -14.57
N LEU A 270 -30.87 9.60 -14.01
CA LEU A 270 -29.67 10.30 -14.47
C LEU A 270 -28.41 9.46 -14.17
N LEU A 271 -27.89 8.81 -15.21
CA LEU A 271 -26.63 8.04 -15.17
C LEU A 271 -25.44 8.94 -15.52
N CYS A 272 -24.29 8.71 -14.86
CA CYS A 272 -23.02 9.34 -15.17
C CYS A 272 -22.25 8.49 -16.19
N PHE A 273 -21.97 9.04 -17.36
CA PHE A 273 -21.24 8.36 -18.44
C PHE A 273 -19.91 9.07 -18.72
N PRO A 274 -18.86 8.36 -19.17
CA PRO A 274 -17.62 9.01 -19.58
C PRO A 274 -17.88 10.07 -20.66
N GLU A 275 -17.28 11.25 -20.53
CA GLU A 275 -17.46 12.40 -21.41
C GLU A 275 -17.12 12.11 -22.89
N LYS A 276 -16.33 11.07 -23.15
CA LYS A 276 -15.94 10.61 -24.49
C LYS A 276 -16.92 9.60 -25.14
N THR A 277 -18.06 9.30 -24.53
CA THR A 277 -18.98 8.28 -25.06
C THR A 277 -19.86 8.88 -26.16
N THR A 278 -19.53 8.64 -27.44
CA THR A 278 -20.46 8.85 -28.56
C THR A 278 -21.57 7.79 -28.49
N ILE A 279 -22.71 8.13 -27.89
CA ILE A 279 -23.85 7.22 -27.81
C ILE A 279 -24.63 7.31 -29.11
N LYS A 280 -24.63 6.22 -29.89
CA LYS A 280 -25.66 6.01 -30.92
C LYS A 280 -26.95 5.58 -30.22
N PRO A 281 -28.08 6.25 -30.44
CA PRO A 281 -29.34 5.88 -29.81
C PRO A 281 -29.87 4.61 -30.49
N THR A 282 -29.74 3.46 -29.84
CA THR A 282 -30.53 2.26 -30.19
C THR A 282 -30.62 1.32 -28.98
N ASP A 283 -31.84 1.29 -28.42
CA ASP A 283 -32.47 0.30 -27.55
C ASP A 283 -31.61 -0.59 -26.64
N TYR A 284 -31.57 -0.22 -25.36
CA TYR A 284 -31.35 -1.19 -24.26
C TYR A 284 -32.59 -1.18 -23.36
N ILE A 285 -33.41 -2.23 -23.45
CA ILE A 285 -34.40 -2.57 -22.45
C ILE A 285 -33.68 -3.46 -21.42
N ILE A 286 -33.56 -3.01 -20.19
CA ILE A 286 -32.99 -3.77 -19.07
C ILE A 286 -34.17 -4.32 -18.25
N ASP A 287 -34.40 -5.63 -18.31
CA ASP A 287 -35.35 -6.32 -17.44
C ASP A 287 -34.76 -6.50 -16.04
N PHE A 288 -35.47 -6.02 -15.02
CA PHE A 288 -35.12 -6.19 -13.61
C PHE A 288 -35.86 -7.40 -13.00
N TYR A 289 -35.13 -8.35 -12.44
CA TYR A 289 -35.68 -9.43 -11.61
C TYR A 289 -35.83 -8.97 -10.15
N PRO A 290 -36.94 -9.27 -9.44
CA PRO A 290 -37.10 -8.92 -8.03
C PRO A 290 -36.41 -9.94 -7.10
N GLU A 291 -35.56 -9.45 -6.20
CA GLU A 291 -34.81 -10.21 -5.18
C GLU A 291 -35.52 -10.12 -3.80
N PRO A 292 -35.54 -11.20 -2.99
CA PRO A 292 -36.22 -11.23 -1.68
C PRO A 292 -35.44 -10.55 -0.52
N GLU A 293 -36.17 -10.05 0.47
CA GLU A 293 -35.66 -9.33 1.65
C GLU A 293 -34.74 -10.17 2.57
N PRO A 294 -33.59 -9.63 3.04
CA PRO A 294 -32.78 -10.30 4.05
C PRO A 294 -33.20 -9.93 5.49
N ARG A 295 -33.31 -10.98 6.33
CA ARG A 295 -33.47 -10.89 7.79
C ARG A 295 -32.18 -10.39 8.45
N ALA A 296 -32.31 -9.41 9.34
CA ALA A 296 -31.23 -8.87 10.16
C ALA A 296 -30.84 -9.82 11.31
N SER A 297 -29.55 -10.11 11.44
CA SER A 297 -28.93 -10.62 12.68
C SER A 297 -27.90 -9.60 13.17
N GLY A 298 -28.20 -8.98 14.31
CA GLY A 298 -27.32 -8.01 14.96
C GLY A 298 -26.30 -8.69 15.87
N MET A 299 -25.03 -8.31 15.74
CA MET A 299 -23.98 -8.70 16.70
C MET A 299 -23.29 -7.46 17.30
N SER A 300 -23.83 -7.07 18.45
CA SER A 300 -23.26 -6.45 19.67
C SER A 300 -21.89 -5.72 19.61
N SER A 301 -21.94 -4.39 19.71
CA SER A 301 -20.82 -3.46 20.01
C SER A 301 -20.16 -3.61 21.40
N ARG A 302 -20.37 -4.70 22.14
CA ARG A 302 -19.87 -4.81 23.54
C ARG A 302 -18.41 -5.24 23.69
N MET A 303 -17.72 -5.64 22.63
CA MET A 303 -16.37 -6.21 22.74
C MET A 303 -15.23 -5.18 22.62
N LYS A 304 -15.47 -3.98 22.07
CA LYS A 304 -14.42 -2.95 21.91
C LYS A 304 -14.02 -2.23 23.21
N ASN A 305 -14.90 -2.18 24.21
CA ASN A 305 -14.61 -1.43 25.45
C ASN A 305 -13.78 -2.21 26.48
N ILE A 306 -13.67 -3.53 26.35
CA ILE A 306 -12.89 -4.36 27.29
C ILE A 306 -11.40 -4.35 26.91
N LEU A 307 -11.06 -4.19 25.63
CA LEU A 307 -9.66 -4.19 25.17
C LEU A 307 -8.89 -2.93 25.63
N TYR A 308 -9.52 -1.75 25.65
CA TYR A 308 -8.88 -0.49 26.07
C TYR A 308 -8.48 -0.46 27.56
N ILE A 309 -9.19 -1.19 28.43
CA ILE A 309 -8.90 -1.20 29.87
C ILE A 309 -7.67 -2.08 30.18
N VAL A 310 -7.44 -3.13 29.41
CA VAL A 310 -6.32 -4.06 29.65
C VAL A 310 -4.97 -3.46 29.20
N PHE A 311 -4.95 -2.70 28.10
CA PHE A 311 -3.72 -2.05 27.62
C PHE A 311 -3.29 -0.84 28.48
N GLY A 312 -4.23 -0.14 29.12
CA GLY A 312 -3.91 0.97 30.03
C GLY A 312 -3.11 0.55 31.27
N ALA A 313 -3.30 -0.68 31.77
CA ALA A 313 -2.61 -1.17 32.96
C ALA A 313 -1.16 -1.61 32.68
N LEU A 314 -0.85 -2.11 31.48
CA LEU A 314 0.51 -2.55 31.10
C LEU A 314 1.42 -1.37 30.73
N GLY A 315 0.86 -0.29 30.18
CA GLY A 315 1.63 0.92 29.82
C GLY A 315 2.27 1.62 31.02
N VAL A 316 1.58 1.67 32.17
CA VAL A 316 2.10 2.32 33.39
C VAL A 316 3.30 1.54 33.95
N GLY A 317 3.28 0.20 33.87
CA GLY A 317 4.38 -0.64 34.32
C GLY A 317 5.67 -0.42 33.52
N ALA A 318 5.55 -0.31 32.19
CA ALA A 318 6.69 -0.08 31.30
C ALA A 318 7.30 1.33 31.47
N VAL A 319 6.46 2.35 31.66
CA VAL A 319 6.95 3.72 31.91
C VAL A 319 7.69 3.80 33.25
N MET A 320 7.18 3.14 34.30
CA MET A 320 7.84 3.11 35.61
C MET A 320 9.19 2.39 35.58
N THR A 321 9.32 1.27 34.86
CA THR A 321 10.62 0.60 34.72
C THR A 321 11.64 1.46 33.96
N ILE A 322 11.23 2.17 32.91
CA ILE A 322 12.12 3.10 32.19
C ILE A 322 12.59 4.23 33.11
N ILE A 323 11.70 4.82 33.91
CA ILE A 323 12.06 5.87 34.88
C ILE A 323 13.07 5.35 35.90
N VAL A 324 12.86 4.14 36.44
CA VAL A 324 13.79 3.51 37.39
C VAL A 324 15.16 3.26 36.75
N VAL A 325 15.21 2.77 35.51
CA VAL A 325 16.47 2.54 34.79
C VAL A 325 17.23 3.86 34.56
N ILE A 326 16.54 4.92 34.13
CA ILE A 326 17.15 6.26 33.95
C ILE A 326 17.66 6.80 35.28
N ALA A 327 16.89 6.66 36.37
CA ALA A 327 17.30 7.08 37.70
C ALA A 327 18.56 6.33 38.19
N VAL A 328 18.61 5.00 38.00
CA VAL A 328 19.78 4.18 38.37
C VAL A 328 21.01 4.55 37.55
N VAL A 329 20.87 4.77 36.25
CA VAL A 329 21.98 5.17 35.38
C VAL A 329 22.50 6.55 35.76
N LYS A 330 21.61 7.52 36.02
CA LYS A 330 22.01 8.85 36.50
C LYS A 330 22.67 8.79 37.87
N TYR A 331 22.14 7.98 38.79
CA TYR A 331 22.73 7.78 40.11
C TYR A 331 24.14 7.19 40.03
N LYS A 332 24.35 6.14 39.22
CA LYS A 332 25.68 5.57 38.99
C LYS A 332 26.65 6.56 38.35
N ARG A 333 26.20 7.37 37.38
CA ARG A 333 27.04 8.43 36.79
C ARG A 333 27.37 9.53 37.79
N TYR A 334 26.44 9.88 38.67
CA TYR A 334 26.68 10.85 39.73
C TYR A 334 27.71 10.31 40.73
N GLN A 335 27.53 9.07 41.19
CA GLN A 335 28.47 8.42 42.10
C GLN A 335 29.88 8.29 41.49
N ALA A 336 30.00 8.01 40.19
CA ALA A 336 31.29 7.97 39.51
C ALA A 336 31.99 9.34 39.44
N ARG A 337 31.24 10.45 39.46
CA ARG A 337 31.80 11.82 39.46
C ARG A 337 32.18 12.32 40.84
N TYR A 338 31.41 11.97 41.88
CA TYR A 338 31.58 12.51 43.23
C TYR A 338 32.21 11.54 44.23
N GLY A 339 32.23 10.24 43.92
CA GLY A 339 32.78 9.20 44.81
C GLY A 339 34.30 9.28 45.04
N ASN A 340 35.02 10.04 44.21
CA ASN A 340 36.47 10.21 44.35
C ASN A 340 36.89 11.50 45.08
N HIS A 341 35.96 12.33 45.57
CA HIS A 341 36.31 13.62 46.21
C HIS A 341 36.06 13.69 47.72
N SER A 342 35.68 12.60 48.39
CA SER A 342 35.27 12.64 49.82
C SER A 342 36.33 12.25 50.86
N LEU A 343 37.64 12.35 50.56
CA LEU A 343 38.70 11.98 51.52
C LEU A 343 39.80 13.04 51.74
N LEU A 344 39.52 14.32 51.48
CA LEU A 344 40.38 15.43 51.90
C LEU A 344 39.54 16.57 52.50
N ALA A 345 38.95 16.31 53.65
CA ALA A 345 38.44 17.33 54.54
C ALA A 345 39.10 17.16 55.92
N ASP A 346 40.44 17.26 55.92
CA ASP A 346 41.20 17.78 57.06
C ASP A 346 41.47 19.25 56.68
N ALA A 347 40.84 20.18 57.38
CA ALA A 347 41.37 20.85 58.56
C ALA A 347 42.04 22.18 58.16
N ASP A 348 41.57 23.22 58.83
CA ASP A 348 42.26 24.48 59.13
C ASP A 348 42.24 25.63 58.10
N ASP A 349 41.85 26.78 58.69
CA ASP A 349 42.31 28.14 58.47
C ASP A 349 41.75 29.02 57.32
N ASP A 350 40.80 29.84 57.77
CA ASP A 350 40.89 31.31 57.85
C ASP A 350 39.92 32.16 57.00
N PRO A 351 39.23 33.15 57.63
CA PRO A 351 38.28 34.03 56.96
C PRO A 351 38.91 35.41 56.70
N GLU A 352 39.24 35.73 55.44
CA GLU A 352 39.33 37.13 55.02
C GLU A 352 38.67 37.32 53.65
N ALA A 353 37.60 38.10 53.66
CA ALA A 353 37.11 38.82 52.50
C ALA A 353 38.19 39.83 52.03
N PRO A 354 38.18 40.24 50.76
CA PRO A 354 37.56 41.55 50.55
C PRO A 354 36.75 41.70 49.26
N LEU A 355 35.88 42.71 49.35
CA LEU A 355 35.23 43.45 48.27
C LEU A 355 36.15 43.78 47.08
N MET A 356 35.56 43.72 45.89
CA MET A 356 35.66 44.65 44.72
C MET A 356 35.35 43.83 43.46
N SER A 357 34.77 44.31 42.38
CA SER A 357 34.28 45.62 41.92
C SER A 357 33.61 45.30 40.58
N ALA A 358 32.56 46.05 40.24
CA ALA A 358 31.94 46.06 38.92
C ALA A 358 32.95 46.29 37.77
N ALA A 359 32.71 45.61 36.65
CA ALA A 359 33.03 45.99 35.27
C ALA A 359 32.15 45.10 34.37
N ASP A 360 31.05 45.60 33.81
CA ASP A 360 31.01 46.23 32.48
C ASP A 360 31.90 45.53 31.46
N MET A 361 31.29 44.65 30.64
CA MET A 361 31.71 44.45 29.26
C MET A 361 30.46 44.19 28.41
N ASN A 362 30.01 45.26 27.77
CA ASN A 362 29.47 45.20 26.41
C ASN A 362 30.38 44.33 25.56
N ASN A 363 29.81 43.44 24.75
CA ASN A 363 30.25 43.37 23.37
C ASN A 363 29.10 42.94 22.48
N ASP A 364 28.69 43.90 21.65
CA ASP A 364 28.09 43.67 20.35
C ASP A 364 28.92 42.65 19.57
N ASP A 365 28.28 41.72 18.88
CA ASP A 365 28.78 41.32 17.57
C ASP A 365 27.64 40.89 16.65
N VAL A 366 27.44 41.80 15.70
CA VAL A 366 26.66 41.73 14.47
C VAL A 366 27.42 40.88 13.46
N ALA A 367 26.74 39.97 12.76
CA ALA A 367 27.10 39.60 11.38
C ALA A 367 26.02 38.72 10.70
N PRO A 368 25.95 38.73 9.36
CA PRO A 368 24.67 38.88 8.68
C PRO A 368 24.28 37.75 7.70
N ILE A 369 23.08 37.96 7.18
CA ILE A 369 22.44 37.41 5.99
C ILE A 369 23.40 37.33 4.78
N ILE A 370 23.40 36.19 4.09
CA ILE A 370 23.75 36.00 2.67
C ILE A 370 22.66 35.05 2.13
N ALA A 371 21.67 35.56 1.40
CA ALA A 371 21.56 35.59 -0.06
C ALA A 371 21.36 34.21 -0.70
#